data_AF-A0A512SY36-F1
#
_entry.id   AF-A0A512SY36-F1
#
_cell.length_a   1.000
_cell.length_b   1.000
_cell.length_c   1.000
_cell.angle_alpha   90.00
_cell.angle_beta   90.00
_cell.angle_gamma   90.00
#
_symmetry.space_group_name_H-M   'P 1'
#
loop_
_entity.id
_entity.type
_entity.pdbx_description
1 polymer ?
#
loop_
_entity_poly.entity_id
_entity_poly.type
_entity_poly.pdbx_seq_one_letter_code
_entity_poly.pdbx_strand_id
1 'polypeptide(L)'
;MTHLEDRLTSALSDYPVEPAPDLFERVVDGIAADRARRRAVTRWSAVAVVVVVLAVTAVLTLTPRVNGTLAMPWWILEVATNLALVAIALWLGPFIKRFGRAYAADVFHDNPLTGKSYIVLTDIVYYLIFAAYILFTLRVGPEPTWAPAQPITDVTAGQVKFELERIGGILLIIGILHGLNIVLMPVLGRLFSLNRRLPVP
;
A
#
# COMPACT_ATOMS: atom_id res chain seq x y z
N MET A 1 34.20 -18.25 33.98
CA MET A 1 33.11 -17.25 34.08
C MET A 1 33.72 -15.91 33.73
N THR A 2 33.13 -15.22 32.77
CA THR A 2 33.77 -14.08 32.10
C THR A 2 33.52 -12.79 32.87
N HIS A 3 34.51 -11.90 32.95
CA HIS A 3 34.42 -10.59 33.63
C HIS A 3 33.22 -9.73 33.18
N LEU A 4 32.65 -10.03 32.01
CA LEU A 4 31.45 -9.39 31.47
C LEU A 4 30.17 -9.93 32.13
N GLU A 5 30.09 -11.24 32.40
CA GLU A 5 28.99 -11.85 33.16
C GLU A 5 28.95 -11.32 34.59
N ASP A 6 30.09 -11.17 35.26
CA ASP A 6 30.15 -10.65 36.63
C ASP A 6 29.69 -9.19 36.70
N ARG A 7 30.08 -8.36 35.71
CA ARG A 7 29.64 -6.97 35.63
C ARG A 7 28.16 -6.84 35.29
N LEU A 8 27.62 -7.70 34.43
CA LEU A 8 26.18 -7.73 34.13
C LEU A 8 25.38 -8.21 35.34
N THR A 9 25.85 -9.25 36.03
CA THR A 9 25.19 -9.79 37.22
C THR A 9 25.19 -8.78 38.36
N SER A 10 26.32 -8.11 38.61
CA SER A 10 26.43 -7.04 39.60
C SER A 10 25.58 -5.80 39.25
N ALA A 11 25.56 -5.39 37.98
CA ALA A 11 24.74 -4.26 37.54
C ALA A 11 23.23 -4.56 37.60
N LEU A 12 22.83 -5.83 37.44
CA LEU A 12 21.44 -6.27 37.55
C LEU A 12 21.03 -6.59 39.00
N SER A 13 21.97 -6.89 39.89
CA SER A 13 21.68 -7.21 41.30
C SER A 13 21.51 -5.97 42.19
N ASP A 14 22.15 -4.85 41.83
CA ASP A 14 22.17 -3.63 42.66
C ASP A 14 20.93 -2.73 42.51
N TYR A 15 20.10 -2.99 41.51
CA TYR A 15 18.79 -2.34 41.40
C TYR A 15 17.71 -3.31 41.85
N PRO A 16 16.96 -3.03 42.93
CA PRO A 16 15.71 -3.73 43.17
C PRO A 16 14.79 -3.37 42.00
N VAL A 17 14.78 -4.22 40.97
CA VAL A 17 13.80 -4.15 39.89
C VAL A 17 12.51 -4.69 40.50
N GLU A 18 11.82 -3.83 41.26
CA GLU A 18 10.43 -4.10 41.59
C GLU A 18 9.71 -4.31 40.25
N PRO A 19 9.12 -5.49 40.02
CA PRO A 19 8.35 -5.71 38.81
C PRO A 19 7.35 -4.57 38.71
N ALA A 20 7.37 -3.83 37.59
CA ALA A 20 6.41 -2.77 37.37
C ALA A 20 5.02 -3.36 37.68
N PRO A 21 4.24 -2.74 38.58
CA PRO A 21 3.04 -3.36 39.12
C PRO A 21 2.00 -3.69 38.04
N ASP A 22 2.12 -3.05 36.88
CA ASP A 22 1.29 -3.19 35.68
C ASP A 22 1.88 -4.14 34.61
N LEU A 23 3.04 -4.77 34.82
CA LEU A 23 3.69 -5.61 33.80
C LEU A 23 2.77 -6.75 33.34
N PHE A 24 2.13 -7.43 34.29
CA PHE A 24 1.16 -8.48 33.97
C PHE A 24 -0.08 -7.93 33.28
N GLU A 25 -0.57 -6.76 33.70
CA GLU A 25 -1.74 -6.10 33.11
C GLU A 25 -1.47 -5.71 31.65
N ARG A 26 -0.32 -5.08 31.37
CA ARG A 26 0.14 -4.76 30.01
C ARG A 26 0.31 -5.99 29.13
N VAL A 27 0.84 -7.09 29.65
CA VAL A 27 1.00 -8.34 28.88
C VAL A 27 -0.36 -8.96 28.57
N VAL A 28 -1.28 -8.98 29.53
CA VAL A 28 -2.65 -9.47 29.34
C VAL A 28 -3.40 -8.62 28.31
N ASP A 29 -3.30 -7.29 28.40
CA ASP A 29 -3.88 -6.36 27.44
C ASP A 29 -3.28 -6.53 26.05
N GLY A 30 -1.96 -6.72 25.95
CA GLY A 30 -1.27 -7.02 24.69
C GLY A 30 -1.77 -8.31 24.04
N ILE A 31 -1.96 -9.38 24.83
CA ILE A 31 -2.50 -10.66 24.34
C ILE A 31 -3.96 -10.51 23.91
N ALA A 32 -4.76 -9.77 24.67
CA ALA A 32 -6.16 -9.51 24.34
C ALA A 32 -6.29 -8.70 23.04
N ALA A 33 -5.46 -7.66 22.88
CA ALA A 33 -5.40 -6.84 21.67
C ALA A 33 -4.93 -7.65 20.45
N ASP A 34 -3.91 -8.49 20.57
CA ASP A 34 -3.46 -9.33 19.45
C ASP A 34 -4.53 -10.37 19.06
N ARG A 35 -5.21 -10.97 20.05
CA ARG A 35 -6.33 -11.89 19.80
C ARG A 35 -7.50 -11.19 19.10
N ALA A 36 -7.83 -9.96 19.50
CA ALA A 36 -8.85 -9.15 18.84
C ALA A 36 -8.45 -8.81 17.39
N ARG A 37 -7.20 -8.43 17.16
CA ARG A 37 -6.66 -8.12 15.83
C ARG A 37 -6.68 -9.33 14.91
N ARG A 38 -6.24 -10.51 15.38
CA ARG A 38 -6.32 -11.76 14.61
C ARG A 38 -7.76 -12.07 14.22
N ARG A 39 -8.69 -12.02 15.17
CA ARG A 39 -10.13 -12.22 14.90
C ARG A 39 -10.67 -11.21 13.89
N ALA A 40 -10.29 -9.94 14.00
CA ALA A 40 -10.69 -8.92 13.04
C ALA A 40 -10.14 -9.24 11.64
N VAL A 41 -8.85 -9.56 11.52
CA VAL A 41 -8.24 -9.94 10.23
C VAL A 41 -8.94 -11.16 9.63
N THR A 42 -9.18 -12.21 10.41
CA THR A 42 -9.89 -13.41 9.92
C THR A 42 -11.33 -13.10 9.51
N ARG A 43 -12.03 -12.24 10.26
CA ARG A 43 -13.40 -11.81 9.91
C ARG A 43 -13.40 -11.00 8.62
N TRP A 44 -12.49 -10.03 8.48
CA TRP A 44 -12.39 -9.22 7.26
C TRP A 44 -11.96 -10.05 6.05
N SER A 45 -11.06 -11.02 6.22
CA SER A 45 -10.71 -11.96 5.14
C SER A 45 -11.90 -12.85 4.78
N ALA A 46 -12.66 -13.33 5.75
CA ALA A 46 -13.86 -14.13 5.49
C ALA A 46 -14.94 -13.32 4.75
N VAL A 47 -15.17 -12.07 5.19
CA VAL A 47 -16.08 -11.14 4.50
C VAL A 47 -15.61 -10.90 3.07
N ALA A 48 -14.32 -10.65 2.84
CA ALA A 48 -13.78 -10.48 1.51
C ALA A 48 -14.00 -11.71 0.62
N VAL A 49 -13.74 -12.91 1.15
CA VAL A 49 -13.99 -14.18 0.43
C VAL A 49 -15.47 -14.34 0.09
N VAL A 50 -16.37 -14.07 1.05
CA VAL A 50 -17.83 -14.15 0.81
C VAL A 50 -18.26 -13.16 -0.28
N VAL A 51 -17.77 -11.92 -0.23
CA VAL A 51 -18.05 -10.90 -1.25
C VAL A 51 -17.57 -11.35 -2.63
N VAL A 52 -16.35 -11.90 -2.73
CA VAL A 52 -15.80 -12.42 -3.99
C VAL A 52 -16.64 -13.58 -4.51
N VAL A 53 -16.99 -14.54 -3.66
CA VAL A 53 -17.82 -15.69 -4.04
C VAL A 53 -19.19 -15.21 -4.53
N LEU A 54 -19.86 -14.34 -3.79
CA LEU A 54 -21.16 -13.78 -4.18
C LEU A 54 -21.08 -13.02 -5.50
N ALA A 55 -20.04 -12.22 -5.71
CA ALA A 55 -19.83 -11.51 -6.97
C ALA A 55 -19.60 -12.47 -8.14
N VAL A 56 -18.75 -13.49 -7.97
CA VAL A 56 -18.50 -14.52 -9.00
C VAL A 56 -19.77 -15.30 -9.30
N THR A 57 -20.51 -15.74 -8.27
CA THR A 57 -21.79 -16.44 -8.44
C THR A 57 -22.78 -15.56 -9.19
N ALA A 58 -22.96 -14.31 -8.78
CA ALA A 58 -23.86 -13.36 -9.43
C ALA A 58 -23.50 -13.16 -10.91
N VAL A 59 -22.21 -13.00 -11.24
CA VAL A 59 -21.75 -12.92 -12.63
C VAL A 59 -22.09 -14.19 -13.40
N LEU A 60 -21.81 -15.37 -12.85
CA LEU A 60 -22.06 -16.65 -13.54
C LEU A 60 -23.55 -16.97 -13.70
N THR A 61 -24.41 -16.49 -12.80
CA THR A 61 -25.86 -16.76 -12.84
C THR A 61 -26.65 -15.73 -13.62
N LEU A 62 -26.25 -14.46 -13.58
CA LEU A 62 -26.98 -13.36 -14.20
C LEU A 62 -26.55 -13.10 -15.64
N THR A 63 -25.38 -13.60 -16.05
CA THR A 63 -24.91 -13.43 -17.43
C THR A 63 -25.67 -14.38 -18.38
N PRO A 64 -26.37 -13.86 -19.40
CA PRO A 64 -27.07 -14.68 -20.38
C PRO A 64 -26.10 -15.60 -21.12
N ARG A 65 -26.56 -16.80 -21.48
CA ARG A 65 -25.80 -17.73 -22.34
C ARG A 65 -26.39 -17.76 -23.73
N VAL A 66 -25.54 -17.62 -24.75
CA VAL A 66 -25.94 -17.73 -26.17
C VAL A 66 -25.13 -18.89 -26.75
N ASN A 67 -25.79 -19.91 -27.32
CA ASN A 67 -25.13 -21.08 -27.92
C ASN A 67 -24.17 -21.84 -26.97
N GLY A 68 -24.49 -21.89 -25.68
CA GLY A 68 -23.67 -22.60 -24.69
C GLY A 68 -22.43 -21.85 -24.20
N THR A 69 -22.11 -20.68 -24.76
CA THR A 69 -21.06 -19.79 -24.26
C THR A 69 -21.68 -18.69 -23.39
N LEU A 70 -20.95 -18.24 -22.36
CA LEU A 70 -21.34 -17.03 -21.63
C LEU A 70 -21.26 -15.85 -22.60
N ALA A 71 -22.40 -15.23 -22.91
CA ALA A 71 -22.42 -13.95 -23.59
C ALA A 71 -22.15 -12.87 -22.55
N MET A 72 -20.90 -12.80 -22.08
CA MET A 72 -20.47 -11.85 -21.05
C MET A 72 -20.26 -10.48 -21.70
N PRO A 73 -21.07 -9.47 -21.35
CA PRO A 73 -20.80 -8.10 -21.76
C PRO A 73 -19.40 -7.70 -21.28
N TRP A 74 -18.62 -7.08 -22.17
CA TRP A 74 -17.24 -6.68 -21.92
C TRP A 74 -17.06 -5.88 -20.62
N TRP A 75 -18.01 -4.99 -20.32
CA TRP A 75 -17.97 -4.13 -19.13
C TRP A 75 -17.87 -4.92 -17.81
N ILE A 76 -18.41 -6.14 -17.74
CA ILE A 76 -18.34 -6.96 -16.52
C ILE A 76 -16.89 -7.37 -16.26
N LEU A 77 -16.17 -7.79 -17.31
CA LEU A 77 -14.77 -8.18 -17.20
C LEU A 77 -13.90 -6.98 -16.83
N GLU A 78 -14.23 -5.81 -17.39
CA GLU A 78 -13.54 -4.57 -17.08
C GLU A 78 -13.74 -4.13 -15.62
N VAL A 79 -14.97 -4.12 -15.11
CA VAL A 79 -15.27 -3.83 -13.69
C VAL A 79 -14.57 -4.82 -12.77
N ALA A 80 -14.63 -6.12 -13.08
CA ALA A 80 -13.98 -7.16 -12.29
C ALA A 80 -12.45 -6.99 -12.26
N THR A 81 -11.84 -6.70 -13.42
CA THR A 81 -10.39 -6.48 -13.53
C THR A 81 -9.97 -5.22 -12.75
N ASN A 82 -10.73 -4.12 -12.85
CA ASN A 82 -10.44 -2.90 -12.10
C ASN A 82 -10.55 -3.09 -10.59
N LEU A 83 -11.59 -3.79 -10.13
CA LEU A 83 -11.74 -4.16 -8.72
C LEU A 83 -10.57 -5.05 -8.24
N ALA A 84 -10.15 -6.01 -9.06
CA ALA A 84 -8.99 -6.84 -8.75
C ALA A 84 -7.70 -6.01 -8.65
N LEU A 85 -7.47 -5.08 -9.58
CA LEU A 85 -6.32 -4.18 -9.55
C LEU A 85 -6.32 -3.30 -8.30
N VAL A 86 -7.47 -2.72 -7.94
CA VAL A 86 -7.61 -1.93 -6.70
C VAL A 86 -7.37 -2.80 -5.46
N ALA A 87 -7.93 -4.01 -5.42
CA ALA A 87 -7.74 -4.94 -4.31
C ALA A 87 -6.26 -5.34 -4.16
N ILE A 88 -5.59 -5.66 -5.27
CA ILE A 88 -4.14 -5.94 -5.29
C ILE A 88 -3.37 -4.71 -4.80
N ALA A 89 -3.72 -3.52 -5.26
CA ALA A 89 -3.05 -2.29 -4.84
C ALA A 89 -3.14 -2.07 -3.32
N LEU A 90 -4.35 -2.20 -2.76
CA LEU A 90 -4.57 -2.05 -1.32
C LEU A 90 -3.91 -3.18 -0.51
N TRP A 91 -3.87 -4.40 -1.06
CA TRP A 91 -3.26 -5.56 -0.42
C TRP A 91 -1.73 -5.49 -0.38
N LEU A 92 -1.10 -4.90 -1.39
CA LEU A 92 0.36 -4.77 -1.46
C LEU A 92 0.89 -3.67 -0.52
N GLY A 93 0.09 -2.63 -0.21
CA GLY A 93 0.48 -1.53 0.68
C GLY A 93 1.10 -1.99 2.02
N PRO A 94 0.46 -2.91 2.77
CA PRO A 94 1.05 -3.51 3.98
C PRO A 94 2.40 -4.22 3.77
N PHE A 95 2.59 -4.89 2.62
CA PHE A 95 3.86 -5.57 2.31
C PHE A 95 4.99 -4.56 2.10
N ILE A 96 4.72 -3.47 1.36
CA ILE A 96 5.68 -2.39 1.15
C ILE A 96 6.08 -1.76 2.47
N LYS A 97 5.11 -1.52 3.37
CA LYS A 97 5.39 -1.02 4.74
C LYS A 97 6.25 -1.99 5.55
N ARG A 98 6.06 -3.30 5.39
CA ARG A 98 6.84 -4.32 6.10
C ARG A 98 8.30 -4.33 5.64
N PHE A 99 8.56 -4.35 4.34
CA PHE A 99 9.92 -4.31 3.80
C PHE A 99 10.59 -2.95 4.04
N GLY A 100 9.84 -1.85 3.87
CA GLY A 100 10.31 -0.50 4.13
C GLY A 100 10.70 -0.27 5.59
N ARG A 101 10.05 -0.94 6.56
CA ARG A 101 10.41 -0.83 7.98
C ARG A 101 11.78 -1.41 8.30
N ALA A 102 12.12 -2.56 7.71
CA ALA A 102 13.45 -3.15 7.89
C ALA A 102 14.52 -2.20 7.32
N TYR A 103 14.31 -1.72 6.09
CA TYR A 103 15.23 -0.79 5.44
C TYR A 103 15.37 0.55 6.20
N ALA A 104 14.25 1.11 6.67
CA ALA A 104 14.26 2.38 7.40
C ALA A 104 14.95 2.25 8.77
N ALA A 105 14.84 1.08 9.43
CA ALA A 105 15.57 0.82 10.66
C ALA A 105 17.09 0.83 10.44
N ASP A 106 17.57 0.25 9.32
CA ASP A 106 19.00 0.23 9.00
C ASP A 106 19.53 1.64 8.62
N VAL A 107 18.79 2.36 7.77
CA VAL A 107 19.24 3.66 7.23
C VAL A 107 19.04 4.81 8.21
N PHE A 108 17.97 4.79 9.01
CA PHE A 108 17.60 5.87 9.95
C PHE A 108 17.66 5.43 11.41
N HIS A 109 18.59 4.53 11.76
CA HIS A 109 18.75 4.02 13.14
C HIS A 109 18.92 5.15 14.17
N ASP A 110 19.60 6.24 13.81
CA ASP A 110 19.84 7.41 14.68
C ASP A 110 18.60 8.29 14.89
N ASN A 111 17.59 8.22 14.01
CA ASN A 111 16.37 9.02 14.11
C ASN A 111 15.13 8.25 13.62
N PRO A 112 14.48 7.47 14.50
CA PRO A 112 13.37 6.60 14.13
C PRO A 112 12.11 7.36 13.67
N LEU A 113 11.94 8.63 14.05
CA LEU A 113 10.82 9.46 13.59
C LEU A 113 10.94 9.75 12.09
N THR A 114 12.14 10.03 11.60
CA THR A 114 12.41 10.22 10.17
C THR A 114 12.16 8.93 9.38
N GLY A 115 12.57 7.78 9.91
CA GLY A 115 12.29 6.48 9.31
C GLY A 115 10.79 6.17 9.21
N LYS A 116 10.01 6.53 10.24
CA LYS A 116 8.54 6.38 10.20
C LYS A 116 7.90 7.27 9.13
N SER A 117 8.30 8.53 9.05
CA SER A 117 7.79 9.47 8.04
C SER A 117 8.17 9.04 6.62
N TYR A 118 9.40 8.55 6.42
CA TYR A 118 9.87 8.02 5.15
C TYR A 118 8.98 6.89 4.62
N ILE A 119 8.59 5.93 5.48
CA ILE A 119 7.72 4.81 5.09
C ILE A 119 6.31 5.29 4.68
N VAL A 120 5.77 6.30 5.35
CA VAL A 120 4.47 6.89 4.95
C VAL A 120 4.61 7.61 3.61
N LEU A 121 5.73 8.30 3.41
CA LEU A 121 5.99 9.08 2.21
C LEU A 121 6.14 8.19 0.96
N THR A 122 6.77 7.02 1.09
CA THR A 122 6.88 6.02 0.01
C THR A 122 5.56 5.32 -0.29
N ASP A 123 4.68 5.15 0.70
CA ASP A 123 3.32 4.63 0.52
C ASP A 123 2.49 5.53 -0.41
N ILE A 124 2.65 6.85 -0.31
CA ILE A 124 1.98 7.82 -1.19
C ILE A 124 2.45 7.64 -2.64
N VAL A 125 3.76 7.53 -2.87
CA VAL A 125 4.33 7.29 -4.22
C VAL A 125 3.69 6.05 -4.85
N TYR A 126 3.60 4.98 -4.07
CA TYR A 126 3.04 3.72 -4.52
C TYR A 126 1.60 3.87 -5.01
N TYR A 127 0.72 4.48 -4.20
CA TYR A 127 -0.68 4.67 -4.61
C TYR A 127 -0.85 5.59 -5.80
N LEU A 128 -0.01 6.63 -5.93
CA LEU A 128 -0.05 7.54 -7.08
C LEU A 128 0.26 6.80 -8.39
N ILE A 129 1.31 5.97 -8.41
CA ILE A 129 1.69 5.21 -9.59
C ILE A 129 0.64 4.14 -9.92
N PHE A 130 0.11 3.43 -8.92
CA PHE A 130 -0.94 2.44 -9.15
C PHE A 130 -2.25 3.06 -9.62
N ALA A 131 -2.66 4.20 -9.05
CA ALA A 131 -3.84 4.92 -9.50
C ALA A 131 -3.67 5.41 -10.94
N ALA A 132 -2.50 5.96 -11.29
CA ALA A 132 -2.19 6.35 -12.66
C ALA A 132 -2.30 5.17 -13.63
N TYR A 133 -1.72 4.02 -13.28
CA TYR A 133 -1.82 2.80 -14.08
C TYR A 133 -3.28 2.40 -14.33
N ILE A 134 -4.13 2.39 -13.30
CA ILE A 134 -5.56 2.07 -13.43
C ILE A 134 -6.23 3.06 -14.39
N LEU A 135 -6.00 4.36 -14.23
CA LEU A 135 -6.60 5.38 -15.11
C LEU A 135 -6.16 5.23 -16.58
N PHE A 136 -4.91 4.84 -16.83
CA PHE A 136 -4.43 4.58 -18.19
C PHE A 136 -5.04 3.34 -18.82
N THR A 137 -5.36 2.32 -18.04
CA THR A 137 -5.92 1.06 -18.55
C THR A 137 -7.44 1.05 -18.65
N LEU A 138 -8.13 2.00 -18.01
CA LEU A 138 -9.58 2.19 -18.17
C LEU A 138 -9.96 2.38 -19.64
N ARG A 139 -10.92 1.61 -20.14
CA ARG A 139 -11.52 1.81 -21.45
C ARG A 139 -12.82 2.58 -21.28
N VAL A 140 -12.99 3.59 -22.11
CA VAL A 140 -14.25 4.33 -22.20
C VAL A 140 -14.76 4.15 -23.61
N GLY A 141 -15.97 3.62 -23.73
CA GLY A 141 -16.62 3.39 -25.01
C GLY A 141 -18.11 3.73 -24.92
N PRO A 142 -18.73 4.20 -26.00
CA PRO A 142 -20.17 4.38 -26.04
C PRO A 142 -20.86 3.01 -26.01
N GLU A 143 -21.93 2.89 -25.22
CA GLU A 143 -22.78 1.71 -25.22
C GLU A 143 -23.63 1.72 -26.52
N PRO A 144 -23.59 0.66 -27.36
CA PRO A 144 -24.26 0.64 -28.66
C PRO A 144 -25.78 0.81 -28.59
N THR A 145 -26.38 0.49 -27.44
CA THR A 145 -27.82 0.59 -27.19
C THR A 145 -28.26 1.98 -26.72
N TRP A 146 -27.33 2.87 -26.40
CA TRP A 146 -27.65 4.24 -26.00
C TRP A 146 -27.95 5.10 -27.22
N ALA A 147 -28.82 6.10 -27.04
CA ALA A 147 -29.14 7.03 -28.11
C ALA A 147 -27.84 7.64 -28.68
N PRO A 148 -27.75 7.86 -30.01
CA PRO A 148 -26.54 8.39 -30.62
C PRO A 148 -26.19 9.72 -29.97
N ALA A 149 -25.01 9.76 -29.33
CA ALA A 149 -24.52 10.95 -28.66
C ALA A 149 -24.40 12.10 -29.66
N GLN A 150 -24.93 13.26 -29.30
CA GLN A 150 -24.80 14.50 -30.04
C GLN A 150 -23.47 15.15 -29.66
N PRO A 151 -22.44 15.20 -30.53
CA PRO A 151 -21.09 15.61 -30.15
C PRO A 151 -20.98 17.06 -29.64
N ILE A 152 -22.00 17.87 -29.90
CA ILE A 152 -22.06 19.29 -29.54
C ILE A 152 -22.57 19.47 -28.10
N THR A 153 -23.44 18.58 -27.61
CA THR A 153 -24.08 18.69 -26.28
C THR A 153 -23.60 17.65 -25.29
N ASP A 154 -23.10 16.51 -25.78
CA ASP A 154 -22.81 15.35 -24.97
C ASP A 154 -21.31 15.14 -24.80
N VAL A 155 -20.88 14.78 -23.59
CA VAL A 155 -19.49 14.40 -23.33
C VAL A 155 -19.21 13.07 -24.01
N THR A 156 -18.26 13.09 -24.94
CA THR A 156 -17.88 11.91 -25.72
C THR A 156 -16.97 10.98 -24.92
N ALA A 157 -17.00 9.67 -25.22
CA ALA A 157 -16.08 8.69 -24.63
C ALA A 157 -14.60 9.09 -24.82
N GLY A 158 -14.26 9.72 -25.96
CA GLY A 158 -12.92 10.24 -26.23
C GLY A 158 -12.53 11.37 -25.28
N GLN A 159 -13.44 12.31 -24.98
CA GLN A 159 -13.19 13.38 -24.02
C GLN A 159 -12.98 12.84 -22.60
N VAL A 160 -13.81 11.88 -22.16
CA VAL A 160 -13.61 11.24 -20.85
C VAL A 160 -12.26 10.52 -20.80
N LYS A 161 -11.92 9.75 -21.85
CA LYS A 161 -10.64 9.04 -21.91
C LYS A 161 -9.46 10.01 -21.86
N PHE A 162 -9.53 11.12 -22.60
CA PHE A 162 -8.51 12.16 -22.59
C PHE A 162 -8.29 12.75 -21.19
N GLU A 163 -9.36 13.09 -20.47
CA GLU A 163 -9.23 13.64 -19.11
C GLU A 163 -8.73 12.58 -18.10
N LEU A 164 -9.14 11.31 -18.24
CA LEU A 164 -8.61 10.22 -17.41
C LEU A 164 -7.11 10.03 -17.63
N GLU A 165 -6.64 10.06 -18.89
CA GLU A 165 -5.22 9.99 -19.23
C GLU A 165 -4.46 11.20 -18.68
N ARG A 166 -5.04 12.40 -18.74
CA ARG A 166 -4.43 13.61 -18.17
C ARG A 166 -4.28 13.52 -16.66
N ILE A 167 -5.32 13.08 -15.95
CA ILE A 167 -5.26 12.86 -14.49
C ILE A 167 -4.23 11.76 -14.18
N GLY A 168 -4.26 10.64 -14.90
CA GLY A 168 -3.28 9.56 -14.77
C GLY A 168 -1.84 10.05 -14.99
N GLY A 169 -1.62 10.88 -15.99
CA GLY A 169 -0.32 11.51 -16.28
C GLY A 169 0.18 12.37 -15.13
N ILE A 170 -0.67 13.24 -14.58
CA ILE A 170 -0.30 14.09 -13.43
C ILE A 170 0.05 13.23 -12.21
N LEU A 171 -0.78 12.23 -11.89
CA LEU A 171 -0.51 11.32 -10.76
C LEU A 171 0.81 10.56 -10.95
N LEU A 172 1.09 10.08 -12.17
CA LEU A 172 2.34 9.40 -12.49
C LEU A 172 3.54 10.33 -12.33
N ILE A 173 3.47 11.56 -12.87
CA ILE A 173 4.55 12.55 -12.77
C ILE A 173 4.83 12.86 -11.30
N ILE A 174 3.80 13.16 -10.51
CA ILE A 174 3.95 13.43 -9.08
C ILE A 174 4.56 12.22 -8.38
N GLY A 175 4.04 11.01 -8.63
CA GLY A 175 4.56 9.78 -8.05
C GLY A 175 6.05 9.56 -8.35
N ILE A 176 6.45 9.70 -9.61
CA ILE A 176 7.85 9.53 -10.04
C ILE A 176 8.76 10.61 -9.43
N LEU A 177 8.40 11.89 -9.54
CA LEU A 177 9.20 12.99 -9.01
C LEU A 177 9.36 12.88 -7.49
N HIS A 178 8.27 12.53 -6.81
CA HIS A 178 8.27 12.31 -5.37
C HIS A 178 9.14 11.11 -4.98
N GLY A 179 9.00 9.98 -5.68
CA GLY A 179 9.83 8.79 -5.47
C GLY A 179 11.32 9.05 -5.69
N LEU A 180 11.66 9.78 -6.75
CA LEU A 180 13.02 10.24 -7.01
C LEU A 180 13.55 11.12 -5.87
N ASN A 181 12.76 12.10 -5.43
CA ASN A 181 13.16 13.01 -4.34
C ASN A 181 13.45 12.24 -3.04
N ILE A 182 12.61 11.25 -2.71
CA ILE A 182 12.78 10.38 -1.55
C ILE A 182 14.10 9.59 -1.61
N VAL A 183 14.49 9.12 -2.79
CA VAL A 183 15.73 8.34 -2.98
C VAL A 183 16.97 9.25 -3.07
N LEU A 184 16.85 10.42 -3.70
CA LEU A 184 17.98 11.32 -3.96
C LEU A 184 18.47 12.02 -2.69
N MET A 185 17.57 12.49 -1.82
CA MET A 185 17.96 13.27 -0.64
C MET A 185 18.94 12.52 0.29
N PRO A 186 18.70 11.24 0.67
CA PRO A 186 19.64 10.48 1.49
C PRO A 186 20.99 10.24 0.79
N VAL A 187 20.99 10.01 -0.53
CA VAL A 187 22.22 9.75 -1.31
C VAL A 187 23.08 11.00 -1.36
N LEU A 188 22.49 12.16 -1.67
CA LEU A 188 23.20 13.44 -1.69
C LEU A 188 23.74 13.80 -0.29
N GLY A 189 22.95 13.59 0.76
CA GLY A 189 23.39 13.80 2.14
C GLY A 189 24.62 12.96 2.50
N ARG A 190 24.64 11.67 2.12
CA ARG A 190 25.81 10.80 2.33
C ARG A 190 27.02 11.27 1.53
N LEU A 191 26.85 11.59 0.24
CA LEU A 191 27.95 12.06 -0.62
C LEU A 191 28.60 13.35 -0.07
N PHE A 192 27.81 14.34 0.35
CA PHE A 192 28.35 15.57 0.92
C PHE A 192 29.00 15.36 2.29
N SER A 193 28.52 14.41 3.09
CA SER A 193 29.15 14.06 4.37
C SER A 193 30.52 13.37 4.22
N LEU A 194 30.69 12.56 3.17
CA LEU A 194 31.96 11.90 2.85
C LEU A 194 33.01 12.91 2.40
N ASN A 195 32.60 13.91 1.61
CA ASN A 195 33.49 14.96 1.13
C ASN A 195 34.04 15.87 2.26
N ARG A 196 33.33 16.01 3.38
CA ARG A 196 33.80 16.76 4.57
C ARG A 196 34.86 16.03 5.40
N ARG A 197 35.13 14.76 5.13
CA ARG A 197 36.12 13.94 5.88
C ARG A 197 37.47 13.82 5.17
N LEU A 198 37.68 14.51 4.06
CA LEU A 198 39.00 14.58 3.44
C LEU A 198 39.88 15.52 4.27
N PRO A 199 40.97 15.03 4.90
CA PRO A 199 41.96 15.93 5.48
C PRO A 199 42.54 16.78 4.35
N VAL A 200 42.52 18.09 4.53
CA VAL A 200 43.31 19.00 3.71
C VAL A 200 44.78 18.63 3.95
N PRO A 201 45.60 18.47 2.89
CA PRO A 201 47.01 18.07 3.01
C PRO A 201 47.85 19.03 3.84
#